data_AF-A0A844IH75-F1
#
_entry.id   AF-A0A844IH75-F1
#
_cell.length_a   1.000
_cell.length_b   1.000
_cell.length_c   1.000
_cell.angle_alpha   90.00
_cell.angle_beta   90.00
_cell.angle_gamma   90.00
#
_symmetry.space_group_name_H-M   'P 1'
#
loop_
_entity.id
_entity.type
_entity.pdbx_description
1 polymer ?
#
loop_
_entity_poly.entity_id
_entity_poly.type
_entity_poly.pdbx_seq_one_letter_code
_entity_poly.pdbx_strand_id
1 'polypeptide(L)'
;MRKVLLIDTSLLCVWLKVPGKETAGNNKWDFELVNEKIITEIEKGTTLVLPLATVIETGNHIAQAKTTNSDSKRITSGKFAQIMIYAADETSPWAAFREQIVLWEAEGLKNLADKFPNQAVEKTSMGDASIVVLGWYYYHEKGFHVEFLTDDNGLKSQEPPQPNLPTRRSSRGK
;
A
#
# COMPACT_ATOMS: atom_id res chain seq x y z
N MET A 1 8.64 -17.91 1.13
CA MET A 1 8.83 -16.69 0.31
C MET A 1 8.27 -15.54 1.11
N ARG A 2 8.99 -14.43 1.29
CA ARG A 2 8.46 -13.29 2.05
C ARG A 2 7.47 -12.52 1.17
N LYS A 3 6.34 -12.11 1.74
CA LYS A 3 5.29 -11.37 1.06
C LYS A 3 5.11 -10.01 1.73
N VAL A 4 4.90 -8.98 0.92
CA VAL A 4 4.43 -7.68 1.35
C VAL A 4 3.04 -7.38 0.82
N LEU A 5 2.23 -6.73 1.64
CA LEU A 5 0.93 -6.18 1.29
C LEU A 5 1.01 -4.65 1.36
N LEU A 6 1.07 -3.98 0.22
CA LEU A 6 1.05 -2.52 0.15
C LEU A 6 -0.40 -2.05 0.24
N ILE A 7 -0.69 -1.22 1.23
CA ILE A 7 -2.05 -0.76 1.49
C ILE A 7 -2.28 0.56 0.76
N ASP A 8 -3.24 0.56 -0.17
CA ASP A 8 -3.70 1.75 -0.89
C ASP A 8 -4.67 2.60 -0.05
N THR A 9 -4.82 3.86 -0.42
CA THR A 9 -5.67 4.87 0.24
C THR A 9 -7.11 4.39 0.39
N SER A 10 -7.70 3.82 -0.66
CA SER A 10 -9.12 3.46 -0.65
C SER A 10 -9.44 2.43 0.43
N LEU A 11 -8.67 1.33 0.49
CA LEU A 11 -8.89 0.27 1.47
C LEU A 11 -8.36 0.64 2.86
N LEU A 12 -7.33 1.49 2.98
CA LEU A 12 -6.96 2.04 4.29
C LEU A 12 -8.08 2.91 4.87
N CYS A 13 -8.72 3.73 4.05
CA CYS A 13 -9.85 4.57 4.46
C CYS A 13 -11.04 3.73 4.94
N VAL A 14 -11.37 2.64 4.24
CA VAL A 14 -12.38 1.66 4.67
C VAL A 14 -12.02 1.04 6.01
N TRP A 15 -10.77 0.55 6.15
CA TRP A 15 -10.32 -0.11 7.38
C TRP A 15 -10.34 0.83 8.60
N LEU A 16 -10.00 2.10 8.40
CA LEU A 16 -10.06 3.14 9.42
C LEU A 16 -11.48 3.65 9.69
N LYS A 17 -12.46 3.29 8.85
CA LYS A 17 -13.83 3.84 8.84
C LYS A 17 -13.82 5.36 8.72
N VAL A 18 -13.11 5.88 7.72
CA VAL A 18 -13.08 7.32 7.43
C VAL A 18 -14.48 7.79 7.04
N PRO A 19 -15.02 8.88 7.63
CA PRO A 19 -16.39 9.31 7.33
C PRO A 19 -16.60 9.64 5.85
N GLY A 20 -17.59 9.00 5.22
CA GLY A 20 -17.88 9.10 3.79
C GLY A 20 -16.99 8.21 2.89
N LYS A 21 -16.22 7.31 3.48
CA LYS A 21 -15.30 6.36 2.83
C LYS A 21 -15.35 4.98 3.53
N GLU A 22 -16.49 4.64 4.11
CA GLU A 22 -16.71 3.39 4.85
C GLU A 22 -16.76 2.15 3.95
N THR A 23 -16.98 2.35 2.65
CA THR A 23 -16.98 1.29 1.64
C THR A 23 -16.16 1.70 0.41
N ALA A 24 -15.73 0.70 -0.37
CA ALA A 24 -14.98 0.87 -1.60
C ALA A 24 -15.42 -0.13 -2.69
N GLY A 25 -15.01 0.10 -3.94
CA GLY A 25 -15.25 -0.79 -5.07
C GLY A 25 -16.72 -0.99 -5.43
N ASN A 26 -17.54 0.06 -5.35
CA ASN A 26 -19.01 -0.01 -5.45
C ASN A 26 -19.65 -0.89 -4.35
N ASN A 27 -19.29 -0.64 -3.09
CA ASN A 27 -19.75 -1.40 -1.90
C ASN A 27 -19.34 -2.88 -1.88
N LYS A 28 -18.30 -3.25 -2.62
CA LYS A 28 -17.73 -4.61 -2.57
C LYS A 28 -16.81 -4.80 -1.38
N TRP A 29 -16.23 -3.72 -0.88
CA TRP A 29 -15.36 -3.72 0.28
C TRP A 29 -16.03 -2.93 1.39
N ASP A 30 -16.17 -3.57 2.54
CA ASP A 30 -16.53 -2.97 3.82
C ASP A 30 -15.41 -3.23 4.84
N PHE A 31 -15.62 -2.77 6.07
CA PHE A 31 -14.64 -2.94 7.13
C PHE A 31 -14.35 -4.42 7.41
N GLU A 32 -15.39 -5.24 7.45
CA GLU A 32 -15.30 -6.65 7.80
C GLU A 32 -14.42 -7.40 6.80
N LEU A 33 -14.64 -7.20 5.50
CA LEU A 33 -13.84 -7.82 4.44
C LEU A 33 -12.39 -7.34 4.41
N VAL A 34 -12.16 -6.03 4.56
CA VAL A 34 -10.80 -5.49 4.59
C VAL A 34 -10.05 -5.97 5.82
N ASN A 35 -10.71 -5.98 6.99
CA ASN A 35 -10.12 -6.45 8.22
C ASN A 35 -9.80 -7.95 8.16
N GLU A 36 -10.71 -8.79 7.67
CA GLU A 36 -10.47 -10.22 7.48
C GLU A 36 -9.26 -10.48 6.57
N LYS A 37 -9.18 -9.78 5.43
CA LYS A 37 -8.05 -9.88 4.51
C LYS A 37 -6.74 -9.51 5.20
N ILE A 38 -6.69 -8.39 5.92
CA ILE A 38 -5.46 -7.94 6.59
C ILE A 38 -5.05 -8.93 7.69
N ILE A 39 -5.97 -9.36 8.56
CA ILE A 39 -5.67 -10.32 9.63
C ILE A 39 -5.17 -11.64 9.05
N THR A 40 -5.83 -12.17 8.02
CA THR A 40 -5.41 -13.40 7.33
C THR A 40 -4.00 -13.29 6.77
N GLU A 41 -3.62 -12.13 6.23
CA GLU A 41 -2.27 -11.89 5.71
C GLU A 41 -1.25 -11.80 6.85
N ILE A 42 -1.57 -11.14 7.96
CA ILE A 42 -0.73 -11.09 9.16
C ILE A 42 -0.48 -12.50 9.71
N GLU A 43 -1.51 -13.34 9.80
CA GLU A 43 -1.40 -14.74 10.26
C GLU A 43 -0.52 -15.59 9.34
N LYS A 44 -0.47 -15.27 8.04
CA LYS A 44 0.43 -15.90 7.06
C LYS A 44 1.86 -15.37 7.11
N GLY A 45 2.14 -14.41 8.00
CA GLY A 45 3.46 -13.76 8.13
C GLY A 45 3.75 -12.74 7.03
N THR A 46 2.71 -12.19 6.38
CA THR A 46 2.84 -11.11 5.41
C THR A 46 3.20 -9.81 6.12
N THR A 47 4.19 -9.09 5.60
CA THR A 47 4.57 -7.77 6.08
C THR A 47 3.66 -6.70 5.49
N LEU A 48 3.13 -5.79 6.30
CA LEU A 48 2.32 -4.68 5.83
C LEU A 48 3.22 -3.50 5.45
N VAL A 49 2.94 -2.87 4.31
CA VAL A 49 3.65 -1.68 3.85
C VAL A 49 2.67 -0.52 3.81
N LEU A 50 3.06 0.60 4.42
CA LEU A 50 2.34 1.88 4.38
C LEU A 50 3.04 2.84 3.41
N PRO A 51 2.56 2.99 2.16
CA PRO A 51 3.13 3.92 1.20
C PRO A 51 2.98 5.38 1.64
N LEU A 52 3.95 6.24 1.29
CA LEU A 52 3.91 7.66 1.58
C LEU A 52 2.70 8.36 0.92
N ALA A 53 2.35 7.98 -0.31
CA ALA A 53 1.14 8.49 -0.97
C ALA A 53 -0.12 8.17 -0.15
N THR A 54 -0.26 6.92 0.31
CA THR A 54 -1.35 6.49 1.20
C THR A 54 -1.40 7.33 2.47
N VAL A 55 -0.25 7.68 3.06
CA VAL A 55 -0.19 8.54 4.25
C VAL A 55 -0.78 9.93 3.96
N ILE A 56 -0.32 10.56 2.88
CA ILE A 56 -0.74 11.91 2.50
C ILE A 56 -2.23 11.95 2.15
N GLU A 57 -2.69 11.02 1.32
CA GLU A 57 -4.06 10.99 0.83
C GLU A 57 -5.07 10.60 1.92
N THR A 58 -4.77 9.59 2.74
CA THR A 58 -5.62 9.18 3.86
C THR A 58 -5.73 10.30 4.90
N GLY A 59 -4.60 10.95 5.22
CA GLY A 59 -4.59 12.13 6.10
C GLY A 59 -5.49 13.25 5.60
N ASN A 60 -5.40 13.56 4.30
CA ASN A 60 -6.26 14.56 3.65
C ASN A 60 -7.74 14.16 3.68
N HIS A 61 -8.07 12.90 3.37
CA HIS A 61 -9.46 12.41 3.45
C HIS A 61 -10.03 12.53 4.86
N ILE A 62 -9.27 12.16 5.89
CA ILE A 62 -9.69 12.33 7.30
C ILE A 62 -9.93 13.80 7.61
N ALA A 63 -8.97 14.68 7.26
CA ALA A 63 -9.06 16.10 7.56
C ALA A 63 -10.23 16.78 6.83
N GLN A 64 -10.52 16.39 5.60
CA GLN A 64 -11.55 16.98 4.75
C GLN A 64 -12.92 16.29 4.87
N ALA A 65 -13.01 15.18 5.63
CA ALA A 65 -14.24 14.45 5.83
C ALA A 65 -15.37 15.37 6.33
N LYS A 66 -16.48 15.38 5.57
CA LYS A 66 -17.69 16.15 5.85
C LYS A 66 -18.58 15.35 6.80
N THR A 67 -18.45 15.61 8.09
CA THR A 67 -19.28 14.98 9.13
C THR A 67 -19.63 15.99 10.20
N THR A 68 -20.84 15.88 10.76
CA THR A 68 -21.28 16.66 11.93
C THR A 68 -20.72 16.11 13.23
N ASN A 69 -20.17 14.89 13.22
CA ASN A 69 -19.60 14.22 14.37
C ASN A 69 -18.07 14.41 14.40
N SER A 70 -17.59 15.44 15.10
CA SER A 70 -16.15 15.70 15.26
C SER A 70 -15.39 14.56 15.94
N ASP A 71 -16.04 13.79 16.81
CA ASP A 71 -15.40 12.69 17.53
C ASP A 71 -15.05 11.54 16.60
N SER A 72 -15.87 11.28 15.57
CA SER A 72 -15.53 10.31 14.52
C SER A 72 -14.19 10.63 13.87
N LYS A 73 -13.95 11.90 13.49
CA LYS A 73 -12.67 12.34 12.90
C LYS A 73 -11.52 12.15 13.87
N ARG A 74 -11.72 12.50 15.14
CA ARG A 74 -10.71 12.33 16.20
C ARG A 74 -10.33 10.86 16.35
N ILE A 75 -11.31 9.96 16.46
CA ILE A 75 -11.09 8.52 16.61
C ILE A 75 -10.34 7.96 15.40
N THR A 76 -10.82 8.25 14.18
CA THR A 76 -10.20 7.79 12.93
C THR A 76 -8.77 8.33 12.80
N SER A 77 -8.53 9.62 13.06
CA SER A 77 -7.19 10.21 13.03
C SER A 77 -6.25 9.59 14.08
N GLY A 78 -6.75 9.24 15.26
CA GLY A 78 -5.95 8.57 16.29
C GLY A 78 -5.52 7.17 15.86
N LYS A 79 -6.42 6.39 15.25
CA LYS A 79 -6.08 5.08 14.67
C LYS A 79 -5.05 5.19 13.56
N PHE A 80 -5.21 6.18 12.69
CA PHE A 80 -4.27 6.44 11.60
C PHE A 80 -2.89 6.85 12.12
N ALA A 81 -2.83 7.73 13.12
CA ALA A 81 -1.59 8.11 13.78
C ALA A 81 -0.87 6.90 14.39
N GLN A 82 -1.62 5.98 15.00
CA GLN A 82 -1.04 4.75 15.56
C GLN A 82 -0.42 3.85 14.48
N ILE A 83 -1.06 3.72 13.31
CA ILE A 83 -0.50 3.01 12.16
C ILE A 83 0.80 3.66 11.69
N MET A 84 0.84 4.99 11.61
CA MET A 84 2.05 5.73 11.23
C MET A 84 3.20 5.49 12.22
N ILE A 85 2.91 5.48 13.53
CA ILE A 85 3.88 5.16 14.57
C ILE A 85 4.39 3.73 14.40
N TYR A 86 3.52 2.75 14.19
CA TYR A 86 3.95 1.36 14.00
C TYR A 86 4.84 1.18 12.76
N ALA A 87 4.54 1.85 11.65
CA ALA A 87 5.38 1.82 10.46
C ALA A 87 6.72 2.54 10.65
N ALA A 88 6.74 3.65 11.40
CA ALA A 88 7.95 4.39 11.72
C ALA A 88 8.87 3.61 12.67
N ASP A 89 8.30 2.96 13.69
CA ASP A 89 9.00 2.21 14.72
C ASP A 89 9.27 0.75 14.32
N GLU A 90 8.95 0.34 13.09
CA GLU A 90 9.12 -1.05 12.61
C GLU A 90 8.41 -2.08 13.48
N THR A 91 7.27 -1.70 14.07
CA THR A 91 6.49 -2.61 14.89
C THR A 91 5.82 -3.64 13.99
N SER A 92 6.19 -4.91 14.14
CA SER A 92 5.58 -6.03 13.40
C SER A 92 4.04 -5.93 13.47
N PRO A 93 3.32 -6.05 12.34
CA PRO A 93 3.77 -6.58 11.04
C PRO A 93 4.27 -5.53 10.04
N TRP A 94 4.50 -4.27 10.44
CA TRP A 94 4.80 -3.18 9.52
C TRP A 94 6.26 -3.18 9.06
N ALA A 95 6.46 -2.97 7.75
CA ALA A 95 7.77 -2.67 7.19
C ALA A 95 8.29 -1.30 7.67
N ALA A 96 9.61 -1.14 7.67
CA ALA A 96 10.22 0.13 8.05
C ALA A 96 9.83 1.23 7.07
N PHE A 97 9.16 2.28 7.56
CA PHE A 97 8.70 3.39 6.72
C PHE A 97 9.84 4.04 5.92
N ARG A 98 11.07 4.04 6.45
CA ARG A 98 12.26 4.58 5.76
C ARG A 98 12.65 3.84 4.48
N GLU A 99 12.22 2.58 4.27
CA GLU A 99 12.65 1.79 3.10
C GLU A 99 12.20 2.40 1.77
N GLN A 100 11.16 3.24 1.77
CA GLN A 100 10.67 3.92 0.58
C GLN A 100 11.41 5.23 0.25
N ILE A 101 12.35 5.69 1.09
CA ILE A 101 13.05 6.98 0.88
C ILE A 101 13.83 7.02 -0.44
N VAL A 102 14.39 5.87 -0.84
CA VAL A 102 15.15 5.71 -2.09
C VAL A 102 14.32 6.08 -3.33
N LEU A 103 12.99 5.97 -3.25
CA LEU A 103 12.09 6.32 -4.34
C LEU A 103 11.89 7.84 -4.49
N TRP A 104 12.23 8.60 -3.46
CA TRP A 104 12.05 10.05 -3.39
C TRP A 104 13.37 10.81 -3.41
N GLU A 105 14.51 10.10 -3.48
CA GLU A 105 15.79 10.68 -3.83
C GLU A 105 15.82 11.14 -5.30
N ALA A 106 16.85 11.90 -5.69
CA ALA A 106 16.90 12.58 -6.99
C ALA A 106 16.63 11.64 -8.19
N GLU A 107 17.22 10.44 -8.21
CA GLU A 107 17.00 9.47 -9.28
C GLU A 107 15.61 8.84 -9.23
N GLY A 108 15.09 8.55 -8.04
CA GLY A 108 13.72 8.06 -7.85
C GLY A 108 12.67 9.06 -8.35
N LEU A 109 12.85 10.34 -8.01
CA LEU A 109 11.97 11.42 -8.47
C LEU A 109 12.05 11.62 -9.99
N LYS A 110 13.24 11.57 -10.59
CA LYS A 110 13.41 11.63 -12.06
C LYS A 110 12.71 10.46 -12.74
N ASN A 111 12.85 9.25 -12.21
CA ASN A 111 12.17 8.05 -12.75
C ASN A 111 10.65 8.18 -12.68
N LEU A 112 10.11 8.74 -11.60
CA LEU A 112 8.69 9.02 -11.48
C LEU A 112 8.26 10.09 -12.51
N ALA A 113 9.03 11.16 -12.65
CA ALA A 113 8.74 12.25 -13.60
C ALA A 113 8.78 11.79 -15.07
N ASP A 114 9.66 10.85 -15.42
CA ASP A 114 9.76 10.28 -16.78
C ASP A 114 8.55 9.40 -17.12
N LYS A 115 8.07 8.60 -16.16
CA LYS A 115 6.94 7.69 -16.35
C LYS A 115 5.58 8.39 -16.27
N PHE A 116 5.47 9.41 -15.44
CA PHE A 116 4.19 10.02 -15.10
C PHE A 116 3.38 10.56 -16.29
N PRO A 117 3.96 11.22 -17.32
CA PRO A 117 3.18 11.72 -18.46
C PRO A 117 2.35 10.64 -19.16
N ASN A 118 2.90 9.44 -19.37
CA ASN A 118 2.16 8.33 -19.96
C ASN A 118 1.10 7.78 -19.00
N GLN A 119 1.45 7.63 -17.72
CA GLN A 119 0.52 7.22 -16.67
C GLN A 119 -0.66 8.18 -16.52
N ALA A 120 -0.44 9.49 -16.69
CA ALA A 120 -1.49 10.49 -16.67
C ALA A 120 -2.47 10.34 -17.83
N VAL A 121 -2.00 9.99 -19.03
CA VAL A 121 -2.86 9.64 -20.19
C VAL A 121 -3.68 8.38 -19.90
N GLU A 122 -3.08 7.42 -19.19
CA GLU A 122 -3.73 6.19 -18.70
C GLU A 122 -4.64 6.43 -17.47
N LYS A 123 -4.76 7.68 -17.01
CA LYS A 123 -5.55 8.11 -15.84
C LYS A 123 -5.09 7.53 -14.50
N THR A 124 -3.83 7.10 -14.41
CA THR A 124 -3.19 6.73 -13.16
C THR A 124 -2.79 7.99 -12.38
N SER A 125 -3.14 8.05 -11.10
CA SER A 125 -2.76 9.19 -10.27
C SER A 125 -1.26 9.15 -9.94
N MET A 126 -0.70 10.29 -9.51
CA MET A 126 0.69 10.32 -9.02
C MET A 126 0.86 9.43 -7.76
N GLY A 127 -0.18 9.34 -6.93
CA GLY A 127 -0.21 8.46 -5.76
C GLY A 127 -0.03 7.00 -6.17
N ASP A 128 -0.88 6.52 -7.09
CA ASP A 128 -0.81 5.17 -7.64
C ASP A 128 0.54 4.89 -8.31
N ALA A 129 1.03 5.84 -9.12
CA ALA A 129 2.32 5.73 -9.79
C ALA A 129 3.46 5.49 -8.78
N SER A 130 3.44 6.19 -7.64
CA SER A 130 4.41 5.99 -6.57
C SER A 130 4.27 4.64 -5.84
N ILE A 131 3.04 4.15 -5.66
CA ILE A 131 2.76 2.82 -5.08
C ILE A 131 3.30 1.72 -6.01
N VAL A 132 3.08 1.85 -7.32
CA VAL A 132 3.62 0.93 -8.33
C VAL A 132 5.14 0.86 -8.23
N VAL A 133 5.81 2.01 -8.22
CA VAL A 133 7.28 2.09 -8.10
C VAL A 133 7.76 1.42 -6.79
N LEU A 134 7.06 1.63 -5.67
CA LEU A 134 7.38 0.98 -4.40
C LEU A 134 7.19 -0.54 -4.44
N GLY A 135 6.13 -1.01 -5.09
CA GLY A 135 5.92 -2.44 -5.33
C GLY A 135 7.07 -3.07 -6.10
N TRP A 136 7.48 -2.45 -7.22
CA TRP A 136 8.59 -2.94 -8.03
C TRP A 136 9.93 -2.90 -7.30
N TYR A 137 10.14 -1.93 -6.39
CA TYR A 137 11.31 -1.92 -5.50
C TYR A 137 11.33 -3.14 -4.58
N TYR A 138 10.23 -3.45 -3.87
CA TYR A 138 10.15 -4.67 -3.05
C TYR A 138 10.33 -5.96 -3.87
N TYR A 139 9.84 -5.96 -5.11
CA TYR A 139 10.00 -7.10 -6.00
C TYR A 139 11.46 -7.30 -6.44
N HIS A 140 12.11 -6.28 -7.00
CA HIS A 140 13.45 -6.39 -7.57
C HIS A 140 14.55 -6.39 -6.52
N GLU A 141 14.50 -5.48 -5.56
CA GLU A 141 15.60 -5.27 -4.60
C GLU A 141 15.51 -6.21 -3.39
N LYS A 142 14.29 -6.66 -3.03
CA LYS A 142 14.08 -7.55 -1.87
C LYS A 142 13.67 -8.98 -2.26
N GLY A 143 13.28 -9.22 -3.51
CA GLY A 143 12.82 -10.53 -3.97
C GLY A 143 11.51 -10.98 -3.31
N PHE A 144 10.66 -10.03 -2.92
CA PHE A 144 9.42 -10.32 -2.20
C PHE A 144 8.27 -10.59 -3.17
N HIS A 145 7.30 -11.39 -2.73
CA HIS A 145 5.98 -11.36 -3.34
C HIS A 145 5.31 -10.04 -2.98
N VAL A 146 4.78 -9.35 -3.97
CA VAL A 146 4.10 -8.07 -3.78
C VAL A 146 2.62 -8.23 -4.10
N GLU A 147 1.77 -7.76 -3.20
CA GLU A 147 0.33 -7.57 -3.44
C GLU A 147 -0.05 -6.14 -3.02
N PHE A 148 -0.83 -5.46 -3.85
CA PHE A 148 -1.52 -4.22 -3.57
C PHE A 148 -2.92 -4.54 -3.02
N LEU A 149 -3.18 -4.06 -1.81
CA LEU A 149 -4.51 -4.05 -1.20
C LEU A 149 -5.22 -2.78 -1.65
N THR A 150 -5.93 -2.87 -2.78
CA THR A 150 -6.66 -1.78 -3.44
C THR A 150 -7.99 -2.26 -4.02
N ASP A 151 -8.95 -1.36 -4.19
CA ASP A 151 -10.16 -1.56 -4.99
C ASP A 151 -10.04 -1.03 -6.43
N ASP A 152 -8.93 -0.38 -6.77
CA ASP A 152 -8.66 0.18 -8.10
C ASP A 152 -8.07 -0.90 -9.02
N ASN A 153 -8.81 -1.26 -10.07
CA ASN A 153 -8.36 -2.26 -11.05
C ASN A 153 -7.14 -1.81 -11.88
N GLY A 154 -6.99 -0.51 -12.10
CA GLY A 154 -5.84 0.08 -12.76
C GLY A 154 -4.57 -0.12 -11.94
N LEU A 155 -4.60 0.27 -10.65
CA LEU A 155 -3.49 0.00 -9.74
C LEU A 155 -3.23 -1.51 -9.59
N LYS A 156 -4.29 -2.32 -9.43
CA LYS A 156 -4.17 -3.79 -9.32
C LYS A 156 -3.50 -4.43 -10.54
N SER A 157 -3.74 -3.92 -11.74
CA SER A 157 -3.15 -4.44 -12.98
C SER A 157 -1.63 -4.23 -13.09
N GLN A 158 -1.07 -3.34 -12.27
CA GLN A 158 0.35 -2.97 -12.26
C GLN A 158 1.16 -3.74 -11.19
N GLU A 159 0.53 -4.68 -10.48
CA GLU A 159 1.21 -5.53 -9.50
C GLU A 159 2.37 -6.32 -10.12
N PRO A 160 3.53 -6.39 -9.44
CA PRO A 160 4.60 -7.28 -9.87
C PRO A 160 4.14 -8.74 -9.93
N PRO A 161 4.62 -9.53 -10.91
CA PRO A 161 4.27 -10.95 -11.01
C PRO A 161 4.78 -11.73 -9.79
N GLN A 162 4.31 -12.96 -9.59
CA GLN A 162 4.89 -13.79 -8.52
C GLN A 162 6.38 -14.05 -8.82
N PRO A 163 7.28 -13.86 -7.82
CA PRO A 163 8.68 -14.22 -7.96
C PRO A 163 8.84 -15.67 -8.38
N ASN A 164 9.65 -15.93 -9.41
CA ASN A 164 10.00 -17.29 -9.79
C ASN A 164 10.84 -17.92 -8.67
N LEU A 165 10.36 -19.03 -8.08
CA LEU A 165 11.19 -19.83 -7.19
C LEU A 165 12.36 -20.41 -8.02
N PRO A 166 13.63 -20.24 -7.60
CA PRO A 166 14.72 -20.92 -8.29
C PRO A 166 14.45 -22.42 -8.23
N THR A 167 14.27 -23.03 -9.41
CA THR A 167 14.04 -24.47 -9.51
C THR A 167 15.31 -25.16 -9.02
N ARG A 168 15.20 -26.01 -8.00
CA ARG A 168 16.31 -26.82 -7.47
C ARG A 168 16.74 -27.88 -8.50
N ARG A 169 17.33 -27.48 -9.62
CA ARG A 169 17.92 -28.37 -10.63
C ARG A 169 19.12 -27.69 -11.32
N SER A 170 20.25 -27.62 -10.61
CA SER A 170 21.59 -27.62 -11.23
C SER A 170 22.72 -27.86 -10.22
N SER A 171 22.57 -28.83 -9.32
CA SER A 171 23.71 -29.41 -8.58
C SER A 171 23.79 -30.93 -8.74
N ARG A 172 23.48 -31.42 -9.95
CA ARG A 172 23.87 -32.76 -10.40
C ARG A 172 24.38 -32.68 -11.85
N GLY A 173 25.67 -32.90 -12.02
CA GLY A 173 26.41 -32.95 -13.29
C GLY A 173 27.28 -31.70 -13.45
N LYS A 174 28.62 -31.74 -13.38
CA LYS A 174 29.61 -32.82 -13.46
C LYS A 174 30.74 -32.55 -12.47
#